data_AF-A0A2N1XW17-F1
#
_entry.id   AF-A0A2N1XW17-F1
#
_cell.length_a   1.000
_cell.length_b   1.000
_cell.length_c   1.000
_cell.angle_alpha   90.00
_cell.angle_beta   90.00
_cell.angle_gamma   90.00
#
_symmetry.space_group_name_H-M   'P 1'
#
loop_
_entity.id
_entity.type
_entity.pdbx_description
1 polymer ?
#
loop_
_entity_poly.entity_id
_entity_poly.type
_entity_poly.pdbx_seq_one_letter_code
_entity_poly.pdbx_strand_id
1 'polypeptide(L)' 'MREILALNRLKLPDAIIAASALIHDAALLTNDQAFSSIDELVFESVQLLK' A
#
# COMPACT_ATOMS: atom_id res chain seq x y z
N MET A 1 -7.80 2.76 11.24
CA MET A 1 -7.13 1.42 11.26
C MET A 1 -8.09 0.26 10.93
N ARG A 2 -9.33 0.21 11.44
CA ARG A 2 -10.31 -0.85 11.10
C ARG A 2 -10.79 -0.84 9.63
N GLU A 3 -10.61 0.26 8.90
CA GLU A 3 -11.12 0.40 7.52
C GLU A 3 -10.14 -0.05 6.42
N ILE A 4 -8.83 -0.08 6.68
CA ILE A 4 -7.81 -0.46 5.66
C ILE A 4 -7.91 -1.94 5.28
N LEU A 5 -8.29 -2.81 6.22
CA LEU A 5 -8.38 -4.27 6.00
C LEU A 5 -9.66 -4.70 5.26
N ALA A 6 -10.75 -3.93 5.39
CA ALA A 6 -12.07 -4.38 4.96
C ALA A 6 -12.40 -4.03 3.50
N LEU A 7 -11.79 -2.98 2.94
CA LEU A 7 -12.20 -2.44 1.64
C LEU A 7 -11.39 -2.98 0.44
N ASN A 8 -10.17 -3.51 0.65
CA ASN A 8 -9.25 -3.80 -0.47
C ASN A 8 -8.77 -5.25 -0.62
N ARG A 9 -9.30 -6.22 0.13
CA ARG A 9 -8.88 -7.66 0.07
C ARG A 9 -7.35 -7.88 0.11
N LEU A 10 -6.61 -6.96 0.73
CA LEU A 10 -5.16 -7.09 0.85
C LEU A 10 -4.81 -8.28 1.72
N LYS A 11 -3.74 -8.99 1.36
CA LYS A 11 -3.18 -10.00 2.26
C LYS A 11 -2.58 -9.30 3.47
N LEU A 12 -2.46 -10.03 4.58
CA LEU A 12 -1.92 -9.49 5.83
C LEU A 12 -0.57 -8.75 5.65
N PRO A 13 0.41 -9.26 4.88
CA PRO A 13 1.66 -8.53 4.65
C PRO A 13 1.45 -7.15 4.00
N ASP A 14 0.66 -7.10 2.94
CA ASP A 14 0.39 -5.86 2.19
C ASP A 14 -0.33 -4.84 3.07
N ALA A 15 -1.27 -5.29 3.92
CA ALA A 15 -1.95 -4.43 4.87
C ALA A 15 -0.99 -3.85 5.93
N ILE A 16 -0.01 -4.63 6.40
CA ILE A 16 1.00 -4.15 7.35
C ILE A 16 1.91 -3.12 6.67
N ILE A 17 2.32 -3.36 5.43
CA ILE A 17 3.15 -2.44 4.65
C ILE A 17 2.42 -1.10 4.47
N ALA A 18 1.17 -1.13 4.00
CA ALA A 18 0.36 0.06 3.79
C ALA A 18 0.13 0.83 5.11
N ALA A 19 -0.21 0.13 6.19
CA ALA A 19 -0.41 0.76 7.50
C ALA A 19 0.88 1.42 8.01
N SER A 20 2.03 0.77 7.84
CA SER A 20 3.32 1.33 8.20
C SER A 20 3.62 2.60 7.41
N ALA A 21 3.44 2.58 6.09
CA ALA A 21 3.65 3.75 5.23
C ALA A 21 2.78 4.95 5.66
N LEU A 22 1.49 4.71 5.94
CA LEU A 22 0.57 5.75 6.42
C LEU A 22 0.97 6.32 7.78
N ILE A 23 1.36 5.47 8.75
CA ILE A 23 1.80 5.93 10.08
C ILE A 23 3.03 6.82 10.01
N HIS A 24 3.91 6.56 9.05
CA HIS A 24 5.17 7.26 8.89
C HIS A 24 5.16 8.38 7.85
N ASP A 25 3.99 8.70 7.26
CA ASP A 25 3.85 9.66 6.15
C ASP A 25 4.86 9.40 5.01
N ALA A 26 5.04 8.13 4.67
CA ALA A 26 6.05 7.66 3.73
C ALA A 26 5.44 7.28 2.38
N ALA A 27 6.18 7.55 1.30
CA ALA A 27 5.82 7.09 -0.04
C ALA A 27 6.20 5.60 -0.24
N LEU A 28 5.24 4.77 -0.66
CA LEU A 28 5.47 3.36 -0.94
C LEU A 28 5.94 3.16 -2.39
N LEU A 29 7.18 2.70 -2.56
CA LEU A 29 7.71 2.29 -3.87
C LEU A 29 7.39 0.80 -4.09
N THR A 30 6.57 0.50 -5.10
CA THR A 30 6.14 -0.88 -5.36
C THR A 30 5.83 -1.10 -6.83
N ASN A 31 6.00 -2.32 -7.33
CA ASN A 31 5.53 -2.70 -8.67
C ASN A 31 4.08 -3.25 -8.64
N ASP A 32 3.51 -3.41 -7.44
CA ASP A 32 2.18 -3.94 -7.24
C ASP A 32 1.13 -2.82 -7.26
N GLN A 33 0.15 -2.95 -8.15
CA GLN A 33 -0.93 -1.98 -8.33
C GLN A 33 -2.05 -2.13 -7.29
N ALA A 34 -2.06 -3.19 -6.47
CA ALA A 34 -3.08 -3.40 -5.45
C ALA A 34 -3.13 -2.27 -4.39
N PHE A 35 -2.04 -1.53 -4.23
CA PHE A 35 -1.93 -0.41 -3.30
C PHE A 35 -2.60 0.88 -3.81
N SER A 36 -2.89 0.97 -5.12
CA SER A 36 -3.51 2.16 -5.74
C SER A 36 -4.94 2.43 -5.27
N SER A 37 -5.62 1.44 -4.69
CA SER A 37 -6.99 1.58 -4.18
C SER A 37 -7.05 1.93 -2.68
N ILE A 38 -5.91 2.18 -2.03
CA ILE A 38 -5.85 2.56 -0.62
C ILE A 38 -5.84 4.09 -0.55
N ASP A 39 -6.94 4.66 -0.05
CA ASP A 39 -7.05 6.10 0.14
C ASP A 39 -5.91 6.63 1.03
N GLU A 40 -5.45 7.84 0.71
CA GLU A 40 -4.37 8.57 1.41
C GLU A 40 -2.97 7.93 1.33
N LEU A 41 -2.82 6.72 0.78
CA LEU A 41 -1.52 6.10 0.60
C LEU A 41 -0.79 6.76 -0.60
N VAL A 42 0.29 7.48 -0.30
CA VAL A 42 1.21 7.94 -1.34
C VAL A 42 2.02 6.75 -1.84
N PHE A 43 1.95 6.46 -3.13
CA PHE A 43 2.72 5.39 -3.74
C PHE A 43 3.29 5.81 -5.10
N GLU A 44 4.42 5.20 -5.47
CA GLU A 44 4.97 5.30 -6.81
C GLU A 44 5.19 3.90 -7.40
N SER A 45 4.74 3.72 -8.64
CA SER A 45 4.92 2.46 -9.32
C SER A 45 6.34 2.36 -9.89
N VAL A 46 7.07 1.32 -9.50
CA VAL A 46 8.41 1.03 -10.05
C VAL A 46 8.35 -0.11 -11.06
N GLN A 47 9.07 0.05 -12.18
CA GLN A 47 9.24 -1.02 -13.16
C GLN A 47 10.40 -1.94 -12.73
N LEU A 48 10.17 -3.24 -12.72
CA LEU A 48 11.26 -4.21 -12.59
C LEU A 48 12.09 -4.18 -13.87
N LEU A 49 13.40 -4.00 -13.72
CA LEU A 49 14.35 -4.19 -14.81
C LEU A 49 14.35 -5.69 -15.17
N LYS A 50 14.13 -5.99 -16.46
CA LYS A 50 14.11 -7.35 -17.00
C LYS A 50 15.49 -7.96 -17.11
#